data_AF-A0A3E1HJV1-F1
#
_entry.id   AF-A0A3E1HJV1-F1
#
_cell.length_a   1.000
_cell.length_b   1.000
_cell.length_c   1.000
_cell.angle_alpha   90.00
_cell.angle_beta   90.00
_cell.angle_gamma   90.00
#
_symmetry.space_group_name_H-M   'P 1'
#
loop_
_entity.id
_entity.type
_entity.pdbx_description
1 polymer ?
#
loop_
_entity_poly.entity_id
_entity_poly.type
_entity_poly.pdbx_seq_one_letter_code
_entity_poly.pdbx_strand_id
1 'polypeptide(L)' 'MAVQLGIRVKRVHHDVDSDDGQRVLVSRIWPQEFHKTDPRVDIWLKSVTLQKELRQWYQHQPERFNKFAVHY' A
#
# COMPACT_ATOMS: atom_id res chain seq x y z
N MET A 1 -23.85 -10.42 -9.08
CA MET A 1 -23.80 -9.98 -7.67
C MET A 1 -22.48 -9.25 -7.49
N ALA A 2 -22.50 -7.96 -7.14
CA ALA A 2 -21.27 -7.23 -6.87
C ALA A 2 -20.84 -7.52 -5.42
N VAL A 3 -19.67 -8.12 -5.23
CA VAL A 3 -19.07 -8.23 -3.89
C VAL A 3 -18.59 -6.84 -3.51
N GLN A 4 -19.26 -6.21 -2.56
CA GLN A 4 -18.76 -4.98 -1.95
C GLN A 4 -17.58 -5.34 -1.05
N LEU A 5 -16.38 -5.40 -1.61
CA LEU A 5 -15.15 -5.61 -0.86
C LEU A 5 -14.89 -4.38 0.01
N GLY A 6 -15.11 -4.49 1.32
CA GLY A 6 -14.82 -3.44 2.29
C GLY A 6 -13.30 -3.27 2.43
N ILE A 7 -12.71 -2.34 1.67
CA ILE A 7 -11.29 -1.99 1.81
C ILE A 7 -11.15 -1.04 3.00
N ARG A 8 -10.28 -1.41 3.95
CA ARG A 8 -9.92 -0.58 5.10
C ARG A 8 -8.43 -0.24 5.05
N VAL A 9 -8.09 0.96 5.47
CA VAL A 9 -6.70 1.40 5.56
C VAL A 9 -6.24 1.32 7.01
N LYS A 10 -5.19 0.53 7.26
CA LYS A 10 -4.54 0.39 8.57
C LYS A 10 -3.03 0.61 8.41
N ARG A 11 -2.42 1.32 9.37
CA ARG A 11 -0.96 1.47 9.37
C ARG A 11 -0.32 0.14 9.73
N VAL A 12 0.77 -0.22 9.04
CA VAL A 12 1.51 -1.46 9.31
C VAL A 12 1.95 -1.57 10.77
N HIS A 13 2.23 -0.45 11.44
CA HIS A 13 2.62 -0.38 12.85
C HIS A 13 1.49 -0.67 13.83
N HIS A 14 0.23 -0.68 13.40
CA HIS A 14 -0.87 -1.10 14.28
C HIS A 14 -0.88 -2.62 14.39
N ASP A 15 -1.13 -3.08 15.62
CA ASP A 15 -1.23 -4.50 15.94
C ASP A 15 -2.29 -5.21 15.10
N VAL A 16 -2.10 -6.52 14.96
CA VAL A 16 -3.03 -7.38 14.23
C VAL A 16 -4.30 -7.53 15.04
N ASP A 17 -5.44 -7.29 14.41
CA ASP A 17 -6.75 -7.54 14.98
C ASP A 17 -7.36 -8.78 14.31
N SER A 18 -8.15 -9.52 15.09
CA SER A 18 -8.99 -10.61 14.62
C SER A 18 -9.92 -10.23 13.47
N ASP A 19 -10.32 -8.95 13.39
CA ASP A 19 -11.20 -8.46 12.35
C ASP A 19 -10.45 -7.99 11.09
N ASP A 20 -9.12 -7.93 11.08
CA ASP A 20 -8.32 -7.36 9.98
C ASP A 20 -8.55 -8.07 8.64
N GLY A 21 -8.92 -9.36 8.68
CA GLY A 21 -9.00 -10.21 7.50
C GLY A 21 -7.61 -10.38 6.87
N GLN A 22 -7.48 -10.12 5.57
CA GLN A 22 -6.20 -10.22 4.86
C GLN A 22 -5.51 -8.85 4.75
N ARG A 23 -4.31 -8.74 5.32
CA ARG A 23 -3.48 -7.53 5.34
C ARG A 23 -2.53 -7.53 4.14
N VAL A 24 -2.73 -6.56 3.25
CA VAL A 24 -1.92 -6.40 2.04
C VAL A 24 -1.03 -5.16 2.17
N LEU A 25 0.29 -5.37 2.12
CA LEU A 25 1.27 -4.29 2.06
C LEU A 25 1.50 -3.87 0.61
N VAL A 26 1.08 -2.64 0.28
CA VAL A 26 1.31 -2.00 -1.03
C VAL A 26 2.45 -0.98 -0.92
N SER A 27 3.66 -1.47 -0.65
CA SER A 27 4.87 -0.63 -0.59
C SER A 27 6.01 -1.27 -1.36
N ARG A 28 6.93 -0.46 -1.92
CA ARG A 28 8.19 -1.00 -2.49
C ARG A 28 9.21 -1.36 -1.43
N ILE A 29 9.10 -0.72 -0.28
CA ILE A 29 10.04 -0.85 0.82
C ILE A 29 9.34 -1.63 1.91
N TRP A 30 9.99 -2.71 2.34
CA TRP A 30 9.58 -3.44 3.52
C TRP A 30 9.91 -2.61 4.77
N PRO A 31 9.02 -2.49 5.77
CA PRO A 31 9.32 -1.79 7.02
C PRO A 31 10.49 -2.50 7.70
N GLN A 32 11.58 -1.77 7.96
CA GLN A 32 12.84 -2.36 8.43
C GLN A 32 12.73 -2.95 9.84
N GLU A 33 11.77 -2.45 10.60
CA GLU A 33 11.47 -2.80 11.98
C GLU A 33 10.87 -4.22 12.11
N PHE A 34 10.34 -4.79 11.02
CA PHE A 34 9.67 -6.09 11.03
C PHE A 34 10.41 -7.11 10.17
N HIS A 35 10.40 -8.37 10.60
CA HIS A 35 10.85 -9.47 9.77
C HIS A 35 9.86 -9.73 8.63
N LYS A 36 10.32 -10.27 7.49
CA LYS A 36 9.44 -10.64 6.36
C LYS A 36 8.36 -11.69 6.69
N THR A 37 8.49 -12.34 7.85
CA THR A 37 7.56 -13.33 8.39
C THR A 37 6.63 -12.74 9.44
N ASP A 38 6.63 -11.42 9.66
CA ASP A 38 5.77 -10.75 10.64
C ASP A 38 4.28 -10.86 10.22
N PRO A 39 3.38 -11.25 11.15
CA PRO A 39 1.96 -11.46 10.85
C PRO A 39 1.20 -10.17 10.47
N ARG A 40 1.81 -8.99 10.58
CA ARG A 40 1.22 -7.72 10.15
C ARG A 40 1.07 -7.59 8.64
N VAL A 41 1.70 -8.47 7.86
CA VAL A 41 1.64 -8.46 6.39
C VAL A 41 1.46 -9.88 5.87
N ASP A 42 0.27 -10.19 5.36
CA ASP A 42 -0.01 -11.48 4.73
C ASP A 42 0.51 -11.51 3.29
N ILE A 43 0.33 -10.40 2.56
CA ILE A 43 0.73 -10.28 1.16
C ILE A 43 1.51 -9.00 0.94
N TRP A 44 2.68 -9.14 0.31
CA TRP A 44 3.48 -8.00 -0.14
C TRP A 44 3.34 -7.78 -1.65
N LEU A 45 2.40 -6.92 -2.06
CA LEU A 45 2.16 -6.61 -3.47
C LEU A 45 3.08 -5.47 -3.94
N LYS A 46 4.31 -5.82 -4.30
CA LYS A 46 5.27 -4.86 -4.89
C LYS A 46 4.85 -4.38 -6.28
N SER A 47 4.21 -5.25 -7.07
CA SER A 47 3.89 -5.01 -8.48
C SER A 47 2.89 -3.87 -8.68
N VAL A 48 1.98 -3.67 -7.72
CA VAL A 48 0.95 -2.62 -7.77
C VAL A 48 1.42 -1.31 -7.14
N THR A 49 2.71 -1.20 -6.83
CA THR A 49 3.27 0.02 -6.27
C THR A 49 3.72 0.97 -7.37
N LEU A 50 3.62 2.28 -7.09
CA LEU A 50 4.13 3.35 -7.96
C LEU A 50 5.52 3.03 -8.50
N GLN A 51 5.74 3.22 -9.81
CA GLN A 51 7.05 3.12 -10.47
C GLN A 51 8.00 4.28 -10.10
N LYS A 52 9.31 4.12 -10.32
CA LYS A 52 10.33 5.06 -9.81
C LYS A 52 10.26 6.36 -10.59
N GLU A 53 10.13 6.21 -11.90
CA GLU A 53 10.01 7.24 -12.91
C GLU A 53 8.79 8.11 -12.62
N LEU A 54 7.63 7.49 -12.32
CA LEU A 54 6.40 8.21 -12.01
C LEU A 54 6.52 9.03 -10.71
N ARG A 55 7.16 8.49 -9.65
CA ARG A 55 7.43 9.25 -8.41
C ARG A 55 8.39 10.41 -8.66
N GLN A 56 9.45 10.16 -9.43
CA GLN A 56 10.44 11.17 -9.81
C GLN A 56 9.86 12.25 -10.73
N TRP A 57 8.82 11.93 -11.50
CA TRP A 57 8.08 12.92 -12.28
C TRP A 57 7.10 13.71 -11.42
N TYR A 58 6.40 13.07 -10.47
CA TYR A 58 5.46 13.76 -9.60
C TYR A 58 6.13 14.82 -8.72
N GLN A 59 7.30 14.52 -8.15
CA GLN A 59 8.11 15.44 -7.31
C GLN A 59 7.31 16.20 -6.25
N HIS A 60 6.19 15.64 -5.78
CA HIS A 60 5.25 16.31 -4.86
C HIS A 60 4.72 17.66 -5.36
N GLN A 61 4.73 17.91 -6.68
CA GLN A 61 4.19 19.12 -7.27
C GLN A 61 2.65 19.04 -7.26
N PRO A 62 1.93 19.92 -6.55
CA PRO A 62 0.47 19.84 -6.44
C PRO A 62 -0.24 19.88 -7.79
N GLU A 63 0.29 20.67 -8.73
CA GLU A 63 -0.22 20.80 -10.10
C GLU A 63 -0.20 19.48 -10.89
N ARG A 64 0.70 18.56 -10.53
CA ARG A 64 0.84 17.24 -11.17
C ARG A 64 -0.06 16.18 -10.54
N PHE A 65 -0.69 16.47 -9.41
CA PHE A 65 -1.43 15.47 -8.63
C PHE A 65 -2.56 14.80 -9.40
N ASN A 66 -3.38 15.57 -10.14
CA ASN A 66 -4.51 14.99 -10.87
C ASN A 66 -4.07 13.95 -11.91
N LYS A 67 -2.98 14.23 -12.63
CA LYS A 67 -2.40 13.28 -13.60
C LYS A 67 -1.69 12.12 -12.91
N PHE A 68 -1.04 12.38 -11.77
CA PHE A 68 -0.42 11.36 -10.94
C PHE A 68 -1.45 10.35 -10.40
N ALA A 69 -2.60 10.83 -9.93
CA ALA A 69 -3.66 10.01 -9.35
C ALA A 69 -4.35 9.06 -10.34
N VAL A 70 -4.35 9.38 -11.65
CA VAL A 70 -4.88 8.46 -12.69
C VAL A 70 -3.98 7.23 -12.88
N HIS A 71 -2.71 7.33 -12.49
CA HIS A 71 -1.75 6.24 -12.55
C HIS A 71 -1.58 5.53 -11.18
N TYR A 72 -2.48 5.80 -10.23
CA TYR A 72 -2.53 5.23 -8.88
C TYR A 72 -3.81 4.40 -8.70
#